data_AF-A0A8H3SMI4-F1
#
_entry.id   AF-A0A8H3SMI4-F1
#
_cell.length_a   1.000
_cell.length_b   1.000
_cell.length_c   1.000
_cell.angle_alpha   90.00
_cell.angle_beta   90.00
_cell.angle_gamma   90.00
#
_symmetry.space_group_name_H-M   'P 1'
#
loop_
_entity.id
_entity.type
_entity.pdbx_description
1 polymer ?
#
loop_
_entity_poly.entity_id
_entity_poly.type
_entity_poly.pdbx_seq_one_letter_code
_entity_poly.pdbx_strand_id
1 'polypeptide(L)'
;MDASDPPLAQVLAEANLRSQPFYREHPDELHTPSWHAASNRPIVDGKYNDPETGEVRDAGGLVFSGPPAVDIIITNIHEGSTNDIFRAQLPFRMEKLLAWILRVVEERKLQLDSLNATPYAIRLVLAHELNEGKFHEIAHEMANGIWGQQ
;
A
#
# COMPACT_ATOMS: atom_id res chain seq x y z
N MET A 1 -6.78 -24.13 34.00
CA MET A 1 -7.35 -22.92 33.39
C MET A 1 -6.58 -22.72 32.11
N ASP A 2 -7.17 -23.12 30.98
CA ASP A 2 -6.53 -23.04 29.67
C ASP A 2 -6.18 -21.59 29.36
N ALA A 3 -4.89 -21.32 29.20
CA ALA A 3 -4.43 -20.17 28.45
C ALA A 3 -4.67 -20.52 26.97
N SER A 4 -5.87 -20.24 26.49
CA SER A 4 -6.18 -20.31 25.07
C SER A 4 -5.24 -19.37 24.33
N ASP A 5 -4.43 -19.92 23.42
CA ASP A 5 -3.53 -19.13 22.58
C ASP A 5 -4.33 -18.00 21.90
N PRO A 6 -3.84 -16.75 21.96
CA PRO A 6 -4.54 -15.63 21.35
C PRO A 6 -4.68 -15.86 19.84
N PRO A 7 -5.85 -15.53 19.23
CA PRO A 7 -6.04 -15.63 17.79
C PRO A 7 -4.92 -14.91 17.04
N LEU A 8 -4.49 -15.44 15.90
CA LEU A 8 -3.42 -14.85 15.06
C LEU A 8 -3.65 -13.36 14.77
N ALA A 9 -4.92 -12.95 14.63
CA ALA A 9 -5.30 -11.55 14.45
C ALA A 9 -4.96 -10.64 15.65
N GLN A 10 -5.08 -11.14 16.89
CA GLN A 10 -4.66 -10.43 18.10
C GLN A 10 -3.14 -10.34 18.19
N VAL A 11 -2.43 -11.43 17.89
CA VAL A 11 -0.96 -11.44 17.88
C VAL A 11 -0.40 -10.45 16.85
N LEU A 12 -0.99 -10.40 15.65
CA LEU A 12 -0.61 -9.45 14.60
C LEU A 12 -0.96 -8.01 14.97
N ALA A 13 -2.11 -7.77 15.62
CA ALA A 13 -2.49 -6.45 16.11
C ALA A 13 -1.53 -5.95 17.21
N GLU A 14 -1.14 -6.82 18.14
CA GLU A 14 -0.21 -6.48 19.23
C GLU A 14 1.24 -6.30 18.73
N ALA A 15 1.68 -7.11 17.77
CA ALA A 15 2.99 -6.95 17.14
C ALA A 15 3.13 -5.61 16.41
N ASN A 16 2.03 -5.12 15.81
CA ASN A 16 1.97 -3.81 15.15
C ASN A 16 1.94 -2.60 16.10
N LEU A 17 1.73 -2.82 17.41
CA LEU A 17 1.66 -1.73 18.42
C LEU A 17 3.01 -1.45 19.10
N ARG A 18 3.99 -2.34 19.00
CA ARG A 18 5.33 -2.12 19.56
C ARG A 18 6.21 -1.42 18.53
N SER A 19 6.70 -0.23 18.89
CA SER A 19 7.65 0.54 18.10
C SER A 19 8.93 -0.27 17.84
N GLN A 20 9.02 -0.91 16.67
CA GLN A 20 10.28 -1.47 16.18
C GLN A 20 11.11 -0.35 15.55
N PRO A 21 12.44 -0.34 15.71
CA PRO A 21 13.29 0.60 15.00
C PRO A 21 13.13 0.38 13.49
N PHE A 22 12.90 1.46 12.75
CA PHE A 22 12.80 1.41 11.30
C PHE A 22 14.11 0.90 10.69
N TYR A 23 14.01 -0.17 9.92
CA TYR A 23 15.09 -0.70 9.10
C TYR A 23 14.70 -0.55 7.63
N ARG A 24 15.60 0.03 6.82
CA ARG A 24 15.37 0.14 5.38
C ARG A 24 15.77 -1.14 4.69
N GLU A 25 14.84 -1.72 3.95
CA GLU A 25 15.09 -2.84 3.04
C GLU A 25 15.58 -2.35 1.67
N HIS A 26 15.19 -1.13 1.27
CA HIS A 26 15.59 -0.52 0.00
C HIS A 26 16.17 0.91 0.19
N PRO A 27 17.19 1.34 -0.58
CA PRO A 27 17.85 2.64 -0.41
C PRO A 27 16.89 3.85 -0.53
N ASP A 28 15.93 3.79 -1.45
CA ASP A 28 14.88 4.81 -1.63
C ASP A 28 13.63 4.61 -0.77
N GLU A 29 13.64 3.63 0.13
CA GLU A 29 12.53 3.43 1.06
C GLU A 29 12.44 4.60 2.04
N LEU A 30 11.23 5.13 2.17
CA LEU A 30 10.87 6.18 3.11
C LEU A 30 10.36 5.54 4.40
N HIS A 31 10.67 6.17 5.52
CA HIS A 31 10.00 5.80 6.76
C HIS A 31 8.53 6.24 6.70
N THR A 32 7.61 5.28 6.80
CA THR A 32 6.17 5.54 6.89
C THR A 32 5.70 5.25 8.32
N PRO A 33 5.09 6.22 9.01
CA PRO A 33 4.56 5.98 10.34
C PRO A 33 3.35 5.05 10.24
N SER A 34 3.09 4.30 11.31
CA SER A 34 1.79 3.67 11.50
C SER A 34 0.68 4.73 11.51
N TRP A 35 -0.48 4.41 10.93
CA TRP A 35 -1.56 5.36 10.71
C TRP A 35 -2.91 4.79 11.12
N HIS A 36 -3.65 5.55 11.91
CA HIS A 36 -5.00 5.22 12.31
C HIS A 36 -5.98 5.75 11.26
N ALA A 37 -6.60 4.84 10.51
CA ALA A 37 -7.42 5.20 9.36
C ALA A 37 -8.68 6.01 9.73
N ALA A 38 -9.41 5.61 10.79
CA ALA A 38 -10.69 6.22 11.12
C ALA A 38 -10.54 7.69 11.56
N SER A 39 -9.49 8.02 12.32
CA SER A 39 -9.22 9.40 12.75
C SER A 39 -8.26 10.16 11.83
N ASN A 40 -7.66 9.47 10.85
CA ASN A 40 -6.66 10.00 9.92
C ASN A 40 -5.49 10.68 10.64
N ARG A 41 -4.79 9.92 11.51
CA ARG A 41 -3.69 10.42 12.35
C ARG A 41 -2.53 9.42 12.45
N PRO A 42 -1.29 9.92 12.68
CA PRO A 42 -0.18 9.03 12.97
C PRO A 42 -0.40 8.33 14.31
N ILE A 43 0.06 7.09 14.39
CA ILE A 43 0.13 6.30 15.60
C ILE A 43 1.56 6.39 16.13
N VAL A 44 1.71 6.78 17.39
CA VAL A 44 2.98 6.84 18.10
C VAL A 44 2.83 6.05 19.39
N ASP A 45 3.72 5.08 19.60
CA ASP A 45 3.68 4.17 20.76
C ASP A 45 2.30 3.54 20.99
N GLY A 46 1.67 3.09 19.89
CA GLY A 46 0.36 2.47 19.89
C GLY A 46 -0.82 3.41 20.13
N LYS A 47 -0.61 4.73 20.15
CA LYS A 47 -1.63 5.73 20.48
C LYS A 47 -1.78 6.78 19.39
N TYR A 48 -2.94 7.42 19.33
CA TYR A 48 -3.23 8.55 18.44
C TYR A 48 -3.95 9.67 19.19
N ASN A 49 -3.89 10.89 18.65
CA ASN A 49 -4.66 12.02 19.15
C ASN A 49 -6.07 12.02 18.52
N ASP A 50 -7.10 11.87 19.35
CA ASP A 50 -8.49 11.90 18.92
C ASP A 50 -8.94 13.34 18.67
N PRO A 51 -9.34 13.70 17.43
CA PRO A 51 -9.66 15.07 17.10
C PRO A 51 -11.01 15.55 17.65
N GLU A 52 -11.93 14.64 17.99
CA GLU A 52 -13.26 15.00 18.51
C GLU A 52 -13.20 15.35 19.99
N THR A 53 -12.36 14.64 20.74
CA THR A 53 -12.26 14.77 22.20
C THR A 53 -10.99 15.48 22.68
N GLY A 54 -9.95 15.55 21.84
CA GLY A 54 -8.64 16.09 22.19
C GLY A 54 -7.78 15.14 23.03
N GLU A 55 -8.29 13.97 23.37
CA GLU A 55 -7.59 12.98 24.21
C GLU A 55 -6.63 12.11 23.39
N VAL A 56 -5.63 11.55 24.07
CA VAL A 56 -4.78 10.50 23.48
C VAL A 56 -5.43 9.15 23.74
N ARG A 57 -5.70 8.39 22.68
CA ARG A 57 -6.39 7.09 22.74
C ARG A 57 -5.54 5.99 22.14
N ASP A 58 -5.74 4.77 22.61
CA ASP A 58 -5.10 3.58 22.03
C ASP A 58 -5.64 3.36 20.62
N ALA A 59 -4.74 3.14 19.67
CA ALA A 59 -5.06 3.04 18.25
C ALA A 59 -5.63 1.69 17.82
N GLY A 60 -6.06 0.84 18.77
CA GLY A 60 -6.44 -0.54 18.53
C GLY A 60 -7.31 -0.74 17.27
N GLY A 61 -7.09 -1.83 16.54
CA GLY A 61 -7.77 -2.10 15.27
C GLY A 61 -6.82 -2.13 14.07
N LEU A 62 -7.32 -1.75 12.89
CA LEU A 62 -6.56 -1.78 11.63
C LEU A 62 -5.60 -0.59 11.53
N VAL A 63 -4.32 -0.90 11.41
CA VAL A 63 -3.23 0.06 11.21
C VAL A 63 -2.78 0.02 9.75
N PHE A 64 -2.53 1.19 9.17
CA PHE A 64 -2.06 1.34 7.80
C PHE A 64 -0.71 2.06 7.75
N SER A 65 -0.02 1.98 6.63
CA SER A 65 1.13 2.84 6.35
C SER A 65 0.63 4.25 6.06
N GLY A 66 1.03 5.20 6.91
CA GLY A 66 0.70 6.60 6.75
C GLY A 66 1.54 7.31 5.70
N PRO A 67 1.25 8.58 5.42
CA PRO A 67 2.09 9.41 4.57
C PRO A 67 3.56 9.39 5.04
N PRO A 68 4.55 9.32 4.12
CA PRO A 68 4.42 9.52 2.67
C PRO A 68 4.17 8.24 1.85
N ALA A 69 3.58 7.17 2.42
CA ALA A 69 3.21 5.98 1.64
C ALA A 69 2.31 6.37 0.46
N VAL A 70 2.61 5.84 -0.73
CA VAL A 70 1.87 6.09 -1.97
C VAL A 70 0.88 4.96 -2.21
N ASP A 71 -0.40 5.30 -2.34
CA ASP A 71 -1.49 4.37 -2.67
C ASP A 71 -1.52 4.12 -4.18
N ILE A 72 -1.30 2.88 -4.60
CA ILE A 72 -1.28 2.47 -6.00
C ILE A 72 -2.55 1.67 -6.26
N ILE A 73 -3.35 2.13 -7.21
CA ILE A 73 -4.54 1.41 -7.68
C ILE A 73 -4.37 1.17 -9.18
N ILE A 74 -4.42 -0.10 -9.58
CA ILE A 74 -4.32 -0.52 -10.98
C ILE A 74 -5.61 -1.22 -11.33
N THR A 75 -6.23 -0.84 -12.45
CA THR A 75 -7.46 -1.47 -12.94
C THR A 75 -7.34 -1.82 -14.41
N ASN A 76 -8.02 -2.87 -14.89
CA ASN A 76 -8.16 -3.15 -16.32
C ASN A 76 -9.63 -3.10 -16.75
N ILE A 77 -9.94 -2.34 -17.81
CA ILE A 77 -11.31 -2.10 -18.30
C ILE A 77 -11.59 -2.75 -19.67
N HIS A 78 -10.79 -3.73 -20.08
CA HIS A 78 -10.99 -4.45 -21.34
C HIS A 78 -12.25 -5.35 -21.30
N GLU A 79 -12.82 -5.64 -22.47
CA GLU A 79 -13.92 -6.59 -22.59
C GLU A 79 -13.51 -7.96 -22.03
N GLY A 80 -14.29 -8.50 -21.08
CA GLY A 80 -13.97 -9.74 -20.36
C GLY A 80 -13.21 -9.55 -19.03
N SER A 81 -12.64 -8.38 -18.75
CA SER A 81 -12.11 -8.04 -17.43
C SER A 81 -13.26 -7.74 -16.46
N THR A 82 -13.54 -8.66 -15.54
CA THR A 82 -14.54 -8.46 -14.49
C THR A 82 -13.83 -8.43 -13.14
N ASN A 83 -13.81 -7.27 -12.48
CA ASN A 83 -13.14 -7.05 -11.17
C ASN A 83 -11.60 -7.10 -11.16
N ASP A 84 -10.94 -6.83 -12.29
CA ASP A 84 -9.49 -6.68 -12.34
C ASP A 84 -9.06 -5.37 -11.65
N ILE A 85 -8.95 -5.40 -10.33
CA ILE A 85 -8.51 -4.29 -9.47
C ILE A 85 -7.40 -4.79 -8.56
N PHE A 86 -6.25 -4.14 -8.63
CA PHE A 86 -5.13 -4.37 -7.73
C PHE A 86 -4.84 -3.10 -6.93
N ARG A 87 -4.58 -3.25 -5.63
CA ARG A 87 -4.23 -2.13 -4.75
C ARG A 87 -3.05 -2.48 -3.86
N ALA A 88 -2.11 -1.56 -3.73
CA ALA A 88 -0.97 -1.64 -2.82
C ALA A 88 -0.64 -0.26 -2.24
N GLN A 89 0.01 -0.22 -1.07
CA GLN A 89 0.57 1.01 -0.52
C GLN A 89 2.06 0.81 -0.32
N LEU A 90 2.89 1.69 -0.89
CA LEU A 90 4.33 1.51 -0.89
C LEU A 90 5.08 2.72 -0.31
N PRO A 91 6.13 2.49 0.50
CA PRO A 91 6.92 3.52 1.16
C PRO A 91 8.00 4.12 0.24
N PHE A 92 7.64 4.56 -0.96
CA PHE A 92 8.58 5.14 -1.92
C PHE A 92 8.12 6.51 -2.39
N ARG A 93 9.06 7.32 -2.88
CA ARG A 93 8.69 8.56 -3.60
C ARG A 93 7.83 8.22 -4.81
N MET A 94 6.75 8.99 -4.98
CA MET A 94 5.80 8.80 -6.08
C MET A 94 6.50 8.76 -7.44
N GLU A 95 7.47 9.65 -7.70
CA GLU A 95 8.16 9.71 -9.00
C GLU A 95 8.94 8.44 -9.30
N LYS A 96 9.51 7.80 -8.28
CA LYS A 96 10.27 6.55 -8.42
C LYS A 96 9.33 5.38 -8.72
N LEU A 97 8.20 5.31 -8.02
CA LEU A 97 7.13 4.33 -8.30
C LEU A 97 6.55 4.53 -9.70
N LEU A 98 6.22 5.78 -10.06
CA LEU A 98 5.63 6.12 -11.35
C LEU A 98 6.57 5.76 -12.50
N ALA A 99 7.85 6.09 -12.39
CA ALA A 99 8.86 5.74 -13.39
C ALA A 99 8.99 4.22 -13.56
N TRP A 100 8.98 3.47 -12.46
CA TRP A 100 8.98 2.01 -12.49
C TRP A 100 7.73 1.43 -13.17
N ILE A 101 6.55 1.88 -12.76
CA ILE A 101 5.28 1.43 -13.34
C ILE A 101 5.23 1.71 -14.85
N LEU A 102 5.61 2.92 -15.28
CA LEU A 102 5.64 3.30 -16.69
C LEU A 102 6.62 2.46 -17.51
N ARG A 103 7.78 2.13 -16.93
CA ARG A 103 8.72 1.19 -17.55
C ARG A 103 8.10 -0.19 -17.77
N VAL A 104 7.37 -0.71 -16.78
CA VAL A 104 6.67 -2.00 -16.94
C VAL A 104 5.61 -1.90 -18.04
N VAL A 105 4.82 -0.82 -18.12
CA VAL A 105 3.84 -0.70 -19.22
C VAL A 105 4.51 -0.62 -20.58
N GLU A 106 5.65 0.04 -20.71
CA GLU A 106 6.43 0.10 -21.95
C GLU A 106 7.00 -1.28 -22.34
N GLU A 107 7.70 -1.95 -21.42
CA GLU A 107 8.33 -3.26 -21.66
C GLU A 107 7.30 -4.34 -22.00
N ARG A 108 6.11 -4.28 -21.38
CA ARG A 108 4.98 -5.20 -21.62
C ARG A 108 4.07 -4.73 -22.76
N LYS A 109 4.32 -3.55 -23.35
CA LYS A 109 3.53 -2.93 -24.42
C LYS A 109 2.03 -2.85 -24.10
N LEU A 110 1.71 -2.50 -22.85
CA LEU A 110 0.34 -2.45 -22.37
C LEU A 110 -0.38 -1.22 -22.92
N GLN A 111 -1.67 -1.37 -23.16
CA GLN A 111 -2.52 -0.26 -23.56
C GLN A 111 -2.98 0.48 -22.31
N LEU A 112 -2.43 1.69 -22.14
CA LEU A 112 -2.83 2.61 -21.09
C LEU A 112 -4.04 3.42 -21.55
N ASP A 113 -5.14 3.36 -20.80
CA ASP A 113 -6.30 4.23 -21.00
C ASP A 113 -6.09 5.57 -20.28
N SER A 114 -5.80 5.51 -18.98
CA SER A 114 -5.61 6.69 -18.17
C SER A 114 -4.64 6.47 -17.02
N LEU A 115 -3.98 7.56 -16.62
CA LEU A 115 -3.01 7.60 -15.52
C LEU A 115 -3.21 8.90 -14.76
N ASN A 116 -3.38 8.80 -13.44
CA ASN A 116 -3.42 9.93 -12.55
C ASN A 116 -2.39 9.71 -11.43
N ALA A 117 -1.49 10.68 -11.25
CA ALA A 117 -0.50 10.65 -10.19
C ALA A 117 -0.59 11.93 -9.36
N THR A 118 -0.71 11.76 -8.05
CA THR A 118 -0.66 12.79 -7.03
C THR A 118 0.47 12.45 -6.05
N PRO A 119 0.92 13.37 -5.18
CA PRO A 119 2.02 13.08 -4.26
C PRO A 119 1.88 11.81 -3.40
N TYR A 120 0.65 11.34 -3.15
CA TYR A 120 0.38 10.17 -2.30
C TYR A 120 -0.48 9.09 -2.97
N ALA A 121 -0.76 9.22 -4.27
CA ALA A 121 -1.55 8.20 -4.97
C ALA A 121 -1.22 8.12 -6.46
N ILE A 122 -1.16 6.90 -6.98
CA ILE A 122 -1.06 6.58 -8.40
C ILE A 122 -2.29 5.73 -8.76
N ARG A 123 -3.04 6.17 -9.76
CA ARG A 123 -4.16 5.42 -10.35
C ARG A 123 -3.84 5.13 -11.81
N LEU A 124 -3.77 3.86 -12.15
CA LEU A 124 -3.47 3.35 -13.48
C LEU A 124 -4.68 2.59 -14.02
N VAL A 125 -5.19 2.97 -15.18
CA VAL A 125 -6.26 2.25 -15.87
C VAL A 125 -5.70 1.71 -17.18
N LEU A 126 -5.66 0.39 -17.28
CA LEU A 126 -5.31 -0.33 -18.49
C LEU A 126 -6.60 -0.62 -19.29
N ALA A 127 -6.47 -0.63 -20.61
CA ALA A 127 -7.50 -1.12 -21.53
C ALA A 127 -6.86 -2.15 -22.45
N HIS A 128 -6.28 -3.20 -21.85
CA HIS A 128 -5.50 -4.20 -22.56
C HIS A 128 -6.14 -5.57 -22.42
N GLU A 129 -6.08 -6.39 -23.47
CA GLU A 129 -6.60 -7.76 -23.43
C GLU A 129 -5.75 -8.62 -22.49
N LEU A 130 -6.20 -8.75 -21.24
CA LEU A 130 -5.56 -9.53 -20.19
C LEU A 130 -6.61 -10.42 -19.54
N ASN A 131 -6.25 -11.67 -19.24
CA ASN A 131 -7.01 -12.48 -18.31
C ASN A 131 -6.65 -12.10 -16.85
N GLU A 132 -7.51 -12.48 -15.91
CA GLU A 132 -7.37 -12.15 -14.48
C GLU A 132 -5.99 -12.53 -13.91
N GLY A 133 -5.49 -13.73 -14.22
CA GLY A 133 -4.19 -14.20 -13.73
C GLY A 133 -3.04 -13.34 -14.24
N LYS A 134 -3.06 -13.00 -15.54
CA LYS A 134 -2.02 -12.17 -16.15
C LYS A 134 -2.09 -10.73 -15.68
N PHE A 135 -3.30 -10.20 -15.48
CA PHE A 135 -3.51 -8.90 -14.87
C PHE A 135 -2.86 -8.83 -13.48
N HIS A 136 -3.15 -9.79 -12.60
CA HIS A 136 -2.60 -9.80 -11.25
C HIS A 136 -1.08 -9.98 -11.22
N GLU A 137 -0.52 -10.82 -12.10
CA GLU A 137 0.93 -10.97 -12.25
C GLU A 137 1.60 -9.64 -12.61
N ILE A 138 1.08 -8.95 -13.62
CA ILE A 138 1.61 -7.67 -14.10
C ILE A 138 1.42 -6.58 -13.04
N ALA A 139 0.23 -6.49 -12.42
CA ALA A 139 -0.03 -5.49 -11.39
C ALA A 139 0.85 -5.71 -10.15
N HIS A 140 1.12 -6.96 -9.79
CA HIS A 140 2.07 -7.30 -8.74
C HIS A 140 3.50 -6.88 -9.11
N GLU A 141 3.95 -7.09 -10.34
CA GLU A 141 5.25 -6.61 -10.84
C GLU A 141 5.34 -5.07 -10.81
N MET A 142 4.28 -4.38 -11.24
CA MET A 142 4.19 -2.92 -11.23
C MET A 142 4.33 -2.33 -9.81
N ALA A 143 3.72 -2.97 -8.82
CA ALA A 143 3.82 -2.50 -7.44
C ALA A 143 5.11 -2.99 -6.77
N ASN A 144 5.37 -4.29 -6.76
CA ASN A 144 6.41 -4.89 -5.91
C ASN A 144 7.74 -5.13 -6.62
N GLY A 145 7.80 -5.04 -7.95
CA GLY A 145 9.06 -5.22 -8.68
C GLY A 145 10.13 -4.18 -8.34
N ILE A 146 9.71 -3.02 -7.83
CA ILE A 146 10.63 -1.94 -7.42
C ILE A 146 11.56 -2.34 -6.27
N TRP A 147 11.15 -3.27 -5.40
CA TRP A 147 11.98 -3.77 -4.30
C TRP A 147 13.26 -4.48 -4.80
N GLY A 148 13.23 -5.03 -6.03
CA GLY A 148 14.38 -5.67 -6.65
C GLY A 148 15.29 -4.72 -7.44
N GLN A 149 14.97 -3.42 -7.51
CA GLN A 149 15.82 -2.43 -8.17
C GLN A 149 16.86 -1.89 -7.18
N GLN A 150 18.04 -1.52 -7.68
CA GLN A 150 19.07 -0.80 -6.91
C GLN A 150 19.31 0.57 -7.53
#